data_AF-A0A0F9EFC9-F1
#
_entry.id   AF-A0A0F9EFC9-F1
#
_cell.length_a   1.000
_cell.length_b   1.000
_cell.length_c   1.000
_cell.angle_alpha   90.00
_cell.angle_beta   90.00
_cell.angle_gamma   90.00
#
_symmetry.space_group_name_H-M   'P 1'
#
loop_
_entity.id
_entity.type
_entity.pdbx_description
1 polymer ?
#
loop_
_entity_poly.entity_id
_entity_poly.type
_entity_poly.pdbx_seq_one_letter_code
_entity_poly.pdbx_strand_id
1 'polypeptide(L)'
;AVVNLETILNGGGTTTTDTTETDVVDAGAHTYGIHVSAAGVVTYTFDGSAPTAVAAFTFDDGEVVVPFFFFLSNTTPSNCIITDWEVGLD
;
A
#
# COMPACT_ATOMS: atom_id res chain seq x y z
N ALA A 1 11.08 -7.41 -8.53
CA ALA A 1 10.89 -6.97 -7.12
C ALA A 1 9.61 -7.59 -6.57
N VAL A 2 9.32 -7.48 -5.28
CA VAL A 2 8.05 -7.95 -4.69
C VAL A 2 7.30 -6.74 -4.15
N VAL A 3 5.98 -6.72 -4.29
CA VAL A 3 5.09 -5.71 -3.72
C VAL A 3 4.32 -6.37 -2.59
N ASN A 4 4.52 -5.87 -1.38
CA ASN A 4 3.84 -6.36 -0.18
C ASN A 4 2.85 -5.33 0.34
N LEU A 5 1.73 -5.81 0.86
CA LEU A 5 0.80 -5.03 1.67
C LEU A 5 1.10 -5.30 3.14
N GLU A 6 1.41 -4.23 3.88
CA GLU A 6 1.76 -4.29 5.30
C GLU A 6 0.67 -3.61 6.13
N THR A 7 0.13 -4.33 7.11
CA THR A 7 -0.95 -3.81 7.97
C THR A 7 -0.62 -3.99 9.44
N ILE A 8 -0.99 -2.99 10.24
CA ILE A 8 -0.83 -2.99 11.71
C ILE A 8 -2.07 -2.29 12.27
N LEU A 9 -2.69 -2.89 13.29
CA LEU A 9 -3.81 -2.29 14.02
C LEU A 9 -3.51 -2.30 15.52
N ASN A 10 -3.80 -1.19 16.20
CA ASN A 10 -3.73 -1.07 17.66
C ASN A 10 -2.39 -1.51 18.29
N GLY A 11 -1.28 -1.18 17.62
CA GLY A 11 0.07 -1.56 18.06
C GLY A 11 0.34 -3.07 18.00
N GLY A 12 -0.48 -3.82 17.26
CA GLY A 12 -0.30 -5.25 17.02
C GLY A 12 0.91 -5.57 16.15
N GLY A 13 1.06 -6.85 15.82
CA GLY A 13 2.10 -7.31 14.91
C GLY A 13 1.83 -6.91 13.45
N THR A 14 2.90 -6.73 12.68
CA THR A 14 2.80 -6.56 11.23
C THR A 14 2.26 -7.82 10.59
N THR A 15 1.19 -7.67 9.82
CA THR A 15 0.69 -8.69 8.90
C THR A 15 1.10 -8.32 7.48
N THR A 16 1.86 -9.22 6.85
CA THR A 16 2.35 -9.08 5.48
C THR A 16 1.51 -9.91 4.53
N THR A 17 1.08 -9.32 3.42
CA THR A 17 0.48 -10.03 2.29
C THR A 17 1.30 -9.78 1.03
N ASP A 18 1.86 -10.84 0.45
CA ASP A 18 2.50 -10.77 -0.87
C ASP A 18 1.40 -10.65 -1.94
N THR A 19 1.46 -9.60 -2.75
CA THR A 19 0.49 -9.35 -3.83
C THR A 19 0.64 -10.30 -5.01
N THR A 20 1.74 -11.04 -5.10
CA THR A 20 2.11 -11.96 -6.18
C THR A 20 2.32 -11.29 -7.55
N GLU A 21 2.43 -9.96 -7.58
CA GLU A 21 2.71 -9.22 -8.81
C GLU A 21 4.06 -9.62 -9.39
N THR A 22 4.07 -10.09 -10.63
CA THR A 22 5.27 -10.58 -11.32
C THR A 22 5.83 -9.58 -12.32
N ASP A 23 5.03 -8.59 -12.73
CA ASP A 23 5.40 -7.58 -13.73
C ASP A 23 6.27 -6.45 -13.17
N VAL A 24 6.69 -6.57 -11.91
CA VAL A 24 7.57 -5.60 -11.24
C VAL A 24 9.03 -5.87 -11.63
N VAL A 25 9.32 -5.68 -12.92
CA VAL A 25 10.62 -5.90 -13.55
C VAL A 25 11.46 -4.62 -13.58
N ASP A 26 12.77 -4.76 -13.81
CA ASP A 26 13.68 -3.61 -13.93
C ASP A 26 13.23 -2.69 -15.09
N ALA A 27 13.21 -1.38 -14.80
CA ALA A 27 12.75 -0.29 -15.68
C ALA A 27 11.22 -0.18 -15.92
N GLY A 28 10.40 -1.00 -15.24
CA GLY A 28 8.95 -0.78 -15.17
C GLY A 28 8.61 0.47 -14.34
N ALA A 29 7.66 1.28 -14.82
CA ALA A 29 7.06 2.36 -14.06
C ALA A 29 5.66 1.91 -13.63
N HIS A 30 5.43 1.82 -12.32
CA HIS A 30 4.16 1.37 -11.74
C HIS A 30 3.57 2.44 -10.82
N THR A 31 2.24 2.49 -10.76
CA THR A 31 1.49 3.33 -9.82
C THR A 31 0.90 2.47 -8.72
N TYR A 32 1.06 2.92 -7.48
CA TYR A 32 0.54 2.24 -6.29
C TYR A 32 -0.46 3.15 -5.58
N GLY A 33 -1.55 2.60 -5.06
CA GLY A 33 -2.55 3.35 -4.32
C GLY A 33 -3.04 2.62 -3.07
N ILE A 34 -3.26 3.40 -2.00
CA ILE A 34 -3.93 2.96 -0.78
C ILE A 34 -5.11 3.89 -0.58
N HIS A 35 -6.32 3.34 -0.58
CA HIS A 35 -7.55 4.10 -0.43
C HIS A 35 -8.22 3.72 0.87
N VAL A 36 -8.49 4.71 1.70
CA VAL A 36 -9.11 4.55 3.01
C VAL A 36 -10.51 5.16 2.94
N SER A 37 -11.53 4.34 3.15
CA SER A 37 -12.92 4.83 3.16
C SER A 37 -13.32 5.36 4.53
N ALA A 38 -14.32 6.24 4.57
CA ALA A 38 -14.92 6.74 5.81
C ALA A 38 -15.58 5.63 6.67
N ALA A 39 -15.84 4.46 6.09
CA ALA A 39 -16.37 3.30 6.82
C ALA A 39 -15.24 2.40 7.39
N GLY A 40 -13.99 2.86 7.34
CA GLY A 40 -12.83 2.13 7.86
C GLY A 40 -12.37 0.97 7.00
N VAL A 41 -12.86 0.84 5.75
CA VAL A 41 -12.39 -0.18 4.80
C VAL A 41 -11.19 0.36 4.01
N VAL A 42 -10.13 -0.44 3.91
CA VAL A 42 -8.93 -0.12 3.12
C VAL A 42 -8.86 -0.98 1.86
N THR A 43 -8.63 -0.33 0.72
CA THR A 43 -8.44 -0.99 -0.58
C THR A 43 -7.13 -0.55 -1.22
N TYR A 44 -6.56 -1.41 -2.06
CA TYR A 44 -5.23 -1.24 -2.63
C TYR A 44 -5.32 -1.28 -4.15
N THR A 45 -4.45 -0.52 -4.83
CA THR A 45 -4.32 -0.55 -6.28
C THR A 45 -2.87 -0.73 -6.73
N PHE A 46 -2.70 -1.49 -7.80
CA PHE A 46 -1.50 -1.68 -8.60
C PHE A 46 -1.89 -1.36 -10.06
N ASP A 47 -1.27 -0.33 -10.63
CA ASP A 47 -1.59 0.19 -11.97
C ASP A 47 -3.09 0.44 -12.19
N GLY A 48 -3.74 0.99 -11.16
CA GLY A 48 -5.16 1.37 -11.18
C GLY A 48 -6.15 0.21 -10.98
N SER A 49 -5.67 -1.03 -10.86
CA SER A 49 -6.50 -2.22 -10.58
C SER A 49 -6.17 -2.81 -9.22
N ALA A 50 -7.05 -3.65 -8.66
CA ALA A 50 -6.71 -4.39 -7.44
C ALA A 50 -5.51 -5.33 -7.70
N PRO A 51 -4.56 -5.47 -6.75
CA PRO A 51 -3.50 -6.47 -6.86
C PRO A 51 -4.05 -7.90 -6.94
N THR A 52 -3.26 -8.83 -7.46
CA THR A 52 -3.63 -10.23 -7.66
C THR A 52 -4.02 -10.91 -6.34
N ALA A 53 -3.25 -10.66 -5.28
CA ALA A 53 -3.60 -11.01 -3.91
C ALA A 53 -3.77 -9.74 -3.06
N VAL A 54 -4.85 -9.68 -2.28
CA VAL A 54 -5.26 -8.48 -1.54
C VAL A 54 -5.36 -8.79 -0.05
N ALA A 55 -4.77 -7.92 0.77
CA ALA A 55 -4.94 -7.95 2.23
C ALA A 55 -6.35 -7.48 2.59
N ALA A 56 -7.06 -8.23 3.44
CA ALA A 56 -8.29 -7.75 4.06
C ALA A 56 -7.91 -6.91 5.29
N PHE A 57 -8.21 -5.60 5.25
CA PHE A 57 -7.96 -4.71 6.37
C PHE A 57 -9.11 -3.72 6.56
N THR A 58 -9.64 -3.71 7.78
CA THR A 58 -10.69 -2.79 8.21
C THR A 58 -10.40 -2.32 9.62
N PHE A 59 -10.78 -1.08 9.92
CA PHE A 59 -10.75 -0.51 11.27
C PHE A 59 -12.10 0.12 11.59
N ASP A 60 -12.36 0.36 12.88
CA ASP A 60 -13.57 0.98 13.40
C ASP A 60 -13.35 2.45 13.78
N ASP A 61 -14.36 3.04 14.41
CA ASP A 61 -14.30 4.42 14.86
C ASP A 61 -13.45 4.53 16.14
N GLY A 62 -12.47 5.44 16.09
CA GLY A 62 -11.55 5.69 17.22
C GLY A 62 -10.09 5.38 16.89
N GLU A 63 -9.87 4.66 15.79
CA GLU A 63 -8.57 4.31 15.26
C GLU A 63 -8.04 5.39 14.31
N VAL A 64 -6.78 5.77 14.50
CA VAL A 64 -6.05 6.60 13.53
C VAL A 64 -5.19 5.67 12.69
N VAL A 65 -5.51 5.58 11.41
CA VAL A 65 -4.71 4.84 10.41
C VAL A 65 -4.00 5.83 9.50
N VAL A 66 -2.71 5.61 9.29
CA VAL A 66 -1.89 6.42 8.40
C VAL A 66 -1.40 5.52 7.26
N PRO A 67 -1.85 5.75 6.01
CA PRO A 67 -1.27 5.03 4.87
C PRO A 67 0.21 5.41 4.74
N PHE A 68 1.04 4.49 4.25
CA PHE A 68 2.46 4.76 3.99
C PHE A 68 2.99 3.93 2.83
N PHE A 69 4.05 4.43 2.21
CA PHE A 69 4.83 3.70 1.21
C PHE A 69 6.25 3.52 1.71
N PHE A 70 6.75 2.29 1.67
CA PHE A 70 8.13 1.96 1.99
C PHE A 70 8.82 1.36 0.76
N PHE A 71 9.87 2.03 0.28
CA PHE A 71 10.64 1.58 -0.87
C PHE A 71 12.01 1.09 -0.40
N LEU A 72 12.26 -0.22 -0.57
CA LEU A 72 13.54 -0.85 -0.21
C LEU A 72 14.35 -1.15 -1.46
N SER A 73 15.49 -0.48 -1.64
CA SER A 73 16.41 -0.70 -2.77
C SER A 73 17.72 -1.36 -2.31
N ASN A 74 18.18 -2.38 -3.03
CA ASN A 74 19.48 -3.02 -2.82
C ASN A 74 20.61 -2.43 -3.69
N THR A 75 20.27 -1.44 -4.52
CA THR A 75 21.17 -0.72 -5.43
C THR A 75 20.79 0.77 -5.44
N THR A 76 21.39 1.59 -6.32
CA THR A 76 21.01 3.00 -6.45
C THR A 76 19.54 3.09 -6.88
N PRO A 77 18.64 3.62 -6.04
CA PRO A 77 17.23 3.61 -6.35
C PRO A 77 16.94 4.53 -7.55
N SER A 78 16.08 4.06 -8.46
CA SER A 78 15.31 4.95 -9.33
C SER A 78 14.46 5.88 -8.46
N ASN A 79 14.15 7.08 -8.95
CA ASN A 79 13.37 8.07 -8.19
C ASN A 79 12.00 7.47 -7.78
N CYS A 80 11.75 7.29 -6.49
CA CYS A 80 10.40 7.13 -5.97
C CYS A 80 9.80 8.53 -5.84
N ILE A 81 8.66 8.77 -6.48
CA ILE A 81 7.99 10.07 -6.49
C ILE A 81 6.58 9.86 -5.95
N ILE A 82 6.25 10.55 -4.85
CA ILE A 82 4.88 10.67 -4.40
C ILE A 82 4.21 11.69 -5.34
N THR A 83 3.33 11.22 -6.20
CA THR A 83 2.62 12.07 -7.17
C THR A 83 1.45 12.81 -6.55
N ASP A 84 0.83 12.21 -5.54
CA ASP A 84 -0.27 12.77 -4.78
C ASP A 84 -0.31 12.13 -3.39
N TRP A 85 -0.71 12.89 -2.38
CA TRP A 85 -0.92 12.40 -1.02
C TRP A 85 -1.99 13.24 -0.35
N GLU A 86 -3.18 12.66 -0.24
CA GLU A 86 -4.29 13.23 0.51
C GLU A 86 -4.54 12.39 1.76
N VAL A 87 -4.49 13.06 2.92
CA VAL A 87 -4.83 12.46 4.23
C VAL A 87 -5.73 13.41 5.00
N GLY A 88 -6.88 12.91 5.44
CA GLY A 88 -7.83 13.69 6.22
C GLY A 88 -9.28 13.39 5.85
N LEU A 89 -10.18 13.83 6.72
CA LEU A 89 -11.60 13.94 6.41
C LEU A 89 -11.78 15.17 5.52
N ASP A 90 -12.19 14.97 4.28
CA ASP A 90 -12.82 16.03 3.48
C ASP A 90 -14.13 16.49 4.17
#